data_AF-A0A962QJA3-F1
#
_entry.id   AF-A0A962QJA3-F1
#
_cell.length_a   1.000
_cell.length_b   1.000
_cell.length_c   1.000
_cell.angle_alpha   90.00
_cell.angle_beta   90.00
_cell.angle_gamma   90.00
#
_symmetry.space_group_name_H-M   'P 1'
#
loop_
_entity.id
_entity.type
_entity.pdbx_description
1 polymer ?
#
loop_
_entity_poly.entity_id
_entity_poly.type
_entity_poly.pdbx_seq_one_letter_code
_entity_poly.pdbx_strand_id
1 'polypeptide(L)'
;MINFMRKNQSGSTNDNKLREQTSAEQIIEQADKKAEIKKHLQNLLDNNLLECPESDDEITHIIGQVMQKLQNHVMVEMSRCVNLSIEANETAIFSANMLSNLRTVDQQTQGIAAAAEEMVATVKEIERYGSSIAEQAREAHKATHAGSAAVQVASEGMNNITNAVNEGVDQVNVLAEFTEKIGTIAEDIKKIAEQTNLLALNATIEAARAGDAGKGFAVVAGEVKALSQETAKSTEAISDIIINLQNEMQNVLSSMDRSTQAVKEGQKAMETVDERVNEINEKINTVSENTARISNTLSEQNQASNEVAEGISMIASSSSNSVEGIEKIVSAMDEVEKLITSQITSLAEYNVPNKVIKLAQSDHVLWKKRLANMVAGREGLNPDELADHHSCRLGKWYDKVEDKNLLNNPLFKELIGPHELVHKHGIQAVRYYNDKKFDQALAEIEKVENASKDVLRLLAELEKQTR
;
A
#
# COMPACT_ATOMS: atom_id res chain seq x y z
N MET A 1 -61.69 33.36 122.48
CA MET A 1 -61.63 32.63 121.21
C MET A 1 -60.88 33.47 120.17
N ILE A 2 -59.65 33.84 120.52
CA ILE A 2 -58.73 34.72 119.76
C ILE A 2 -57.43 33.90 119.76
N ASN A 3 -57.13 33.21 118.64
CA ASN A 3 -55.84 32.59 118.27
C ASN A 3 -55.98 31.45 117.23
N PHE A 4 -56.89 31.57 116.26
CA PHE A 4 -56.94 30.60 115.14
C PHE A 4 -56.94 31.22 113.73
N MET A 5 -56.86 32.54 113.60
CA MET A 5 -56.85 33.24 112.29
C MET A 5 -55.55 34.02 112.01
N ARG A 6 -54.38 33.46 112.35
CA ARG A 6 -53.11 34.14 112.01
C ARG A 6 -51.98 33.25 111.49
N LYS A 7 -52.30 32.01 111.05
CA LYS A 7 -51.30 31.08 110.51
C LYS A 7 -51.48 30.65 109.05
N ASN A 8 -52.49 31.16 108.34
CA ASN A 8 -52.77 30.76 106.95
C ASN A 8 -52.54 31.85 105.88
N GLN A 9 -52.01 33.03 106.24
CA GLN A 9 -51.79 34.11 105.25
C GLN A 9 -50.32 34.33 104.84
N SER A 10 -49.35 33.67 105.49
CA SER A 10 -47.93 33.78 105.13
C SER A 10 -47.40 32.63 104.25
N GLY A 11 -48.18 31.58 104.01
CA GLY A 11 -47.84 30.49 103.06
C GLY A 11 -48.31 30.75 101.62
N SER A 12 -49.41 31.50 101.46
CA SER A 12 -50.05 31.75 100.15
C SER A 12 -49.28 32.75 99.26
N THR A 13 -48.48 33.64 99.86
CA THR A 13 -47.71 34.65 99.10
C THR A 13 -46.40 34.12 98.55
N ASN A 14 -45.83 33.07 99.15
CA ASN A 14 -44.62 32.40 98.64
C ASN A 14 -44.96 31.36 97.57
N ASP A 15 -46.07 30.64 97.72
CA ASP A 15 -46.59 29.70 96.71
C ASP A 15 -47.10 30.39 95.44
N ASN A 16 -47.72 31.59 95.55
CA ASN A 16 -48.11 32.37 94.38
C ASN A 16 -46.90 32.98 93.66
N LYS A 17 -45.87 33.43 94.38
CA LYS A 17 -44.62 33.91 93.75
C LYS A 17 -43.84 32.79 93.07
N LEU A 18 -43.78 31.60 93.66
CA LEU A 18 -43.18 30.43 93.00
C LEU A 18 -44.00 30.03 91.77
N ARG A 19 -45.34 29.92 91.85
CA ARG A 19 -46.20 29.59 90.70
C ARG A 19 -46.14 30.62 89.56
N GLU A 20 -46.07 31.91 89.89
CA GLU A 20 -45.87 32.97 88.89
C GLU A 20 -44.47 32.92 88.27
N GLN A 21 -43.42 32.59 89.04
CA GLN A 21 -42.07 32.33 88.51
C GLN A 21 -42.04 31.10 87.60
N THR A 22 -42.62 29.97 88.01
CA THR A 22 -42.64 28.73 87.20
C THR A 22 -43.47 28.91 85.93
N SER A 23 -44.54 29.70 85.96
CA SER A 23 -45.36 29.99 84.78
C SER A 23 -44.67 30.97 83.82
N ALA A 24 -43.93 31.96 84.34
CA ALA A 24 -43.10 32.84 83.52
C ALA A 24 -41.91 32.08 82.89
N GLU A 25 -41.26 31.19 83.62
CA GLU A 25 -40.18 30.32 83.11
C GLU A 25 -40.68 29.38 82.01
N GLN A 26 -41.87 28.78 82.16
CA GLN A 26 -42.49 27.96 81.11
C GLN A 26 -42.88 28.74 79.86
N ILE A 27 -43.32 30.00 80.01
CA ILE A 27 -43.64 30.88 78.87
C ILE A 27 -42.35 31.30 78.14
N ILE A 28 -41.27 31.60 78.86
CA ILE A 28 -39.97 31.92 78.29
C ILE A 28 -39.39 30.70 77.56
N GLU A 29 -39.44 29.51 78.15
CA GLU A 29 -38.98 28.26 77.52
C GLU A 29 -39.77 27.93 76.25
N GLN A 30 -41.10 28.14 76.23
CA GLN A 30 -41.92 27.97 75.02
C GLN A 30 -41.63 29.04 73.95
N ALA A 31 -41.33 30.29 74.34
CA ALA A 31 -40.96 31.35 73.42
C ALA A 31 -39.59 31.09 72.77
N ASP A 32 -38.63 30.59 73.55
CA ASP A 32 -37.29 30.23 73.09
C ASP A 32 -37.34 29.04 72.12
N LYS A 33 -38.11 27.98 72.43
CA LYS A 33 -38.35 26.85 71.49
C LYS A 33 -39.00 27.29 70.18
N LYS A 34 -39.98 28.20 70.24
CA LYS A 34 -40.62 28.74 69.03
C LYS A 34 -39.65 29.58 68.19
N ALA A 35 -38.76 30.33 68.83
CA ALA A 35 -37.72 31.11 68.15
C ALA A 35 -36.69 30.19 67.48
N GLU A 36 -36.31 29.09 68.13
CA GLU A 36 -35.41 28.06 67.61
C GLU A 36 -36.01 27.32 66.39
N ILE A 37 -37.24 26.84 66.49
CA ILE A 37 -37.97 26.24 65.36
C ILE A 37 -38.05 27.22 64.20
N LYS A 38 -38.39 28.50 64.46
CA LYS A 38 -38.44 29.54 63.43
C LYS A 38 -37.06 29.74 62.76
N LYS A 39 -35.97 29.71 63.52
CA LYS A 39 -34.60 29.81 63.00
C LYS A 39 -34.28 28.63 62.06
N HIS A 40 -34.60 27.40 62.45
CA HIS A 40 -34.34 26.23 61.59
C HIS A 40 -35.21 26.21 60.32
N LEU A 41 -36.48 26.63 60.43
CA LEU A 41 -37.33 26.82 59.25
C LEU A 41 -36.82 27.94 58.33
N GLN A 42 -36.27 29.03 58.90
CA GLN A 42 -35.64 30.08 58.11
C GLN A 42 -34.37 29.57 57.42
N ASN A 43 -33.54 28.77 58.09
CA ASN A 43 -32.39 28.11 57.46
C ASN A 43 -32.82 27.23 56.27
N LEU A 44 -33.92 26.49 56.39
CA LEU A 44 -34.48 25.71 55.27
C LEU A 44 -34.93 26.61 54.11
N LEU A 45 -35.59 27.75 54.38
CA LEU A 45 -35.99 28.72 53.36
C LEU A 45 -34.79 29.39 52.68
N ASP A 46 -33.71 29.62 53.43
CA ASP A 46 -32.47 30.20 52.94
C ASP A 46 -31.53 29.15 52.31
N ASN A 47 -32.01 27.91 52.13
CA ASN A 47 -31.25 26.75 51.64
C ASN A 47 -29.96 26.44 52.44
N ASN A 48 -29.89 26.88 53.69
CA ASN A 48 -28.75 26.69 54.57
C ASN A 48 -28.84 25.37 55.34
N LEU A 49 -28.07 24.37 54.91
CA LEU A 49 -28.07 23.00 55.41
C LEU A 49 -26.73 22.62 56.08
N LEU A 50 -25.92 23.59 56.51
CA LEU A 50 -24.62 23.31 57.15
C LEU A 50 -24.75 22.68 58.53
N GLU A 51 -25.70 23.16 59.33
CA GLU A 51 -25.91 22.73 60.72
C GLU A 51 -27.31 22.14 60.86
N CYS A 52 -27.42 20.82 60.89
CA CYS A 52 -28.67 20.14 61.20
C CYS A 52 -28.87 20.16 62.72
N PRO A 53 -30.03 20.61 63.24
CA PRO A 53 -30.26 20.62 64.67
C PRO A 53 -30.28 19.22 65.27
N GLU A 54 -29.54 19.05 66.36
CA GLU A 54 -29.65 17.91 67.26
C GLU A 54 -30.37 18.38 68.53
N SER A 55 -31.66 18.06 68.65
CA SER A 55 -32.49 18.41 69.80
C SER A 55 -33.38 17.24 70.21
N ASP A 56 -33.65 17.14 71.51
CA ASP A 56 -34.60 16.18 72.10
C ASP A 56 -36.07 16.60 71.88
N ASP A 57 -36.30 17.84 71.42
CA ASP A 57 -37.64 18.32 71.06
C ASP A 57 -38.13 17.64 69.77
N GLU A 58 -39.31 17.02 69.81
CA GLU A 58 -39.87 16.21 68.72
C GLU A 58 -39.94 16.96 67.39
N ILE A 59 -40.35 18.24 67.40
CA ILE A 59 -40.49 19.05 66.19
C ILE A 59 -39.11 19.41 65.63
N THR A 60 -38.20 19.84 66.50
CA THR A 60 -36.83 20.21 66.12
C THR A 60 -36.05 19.00 65.61
N HIS A 61 -36.26 17.82 66.19
CA HIS A 61 -35.73 16.55 65.72
C HIS A 61 -36.22 16.19 64.32
N ILE A 62 -37.53 16.32 64.05
CA ILE A 62 -38.10 16.07 62.71
C ILE A 62 -37.53 17.08 61.69
N ILE A 63 -37.40 18.36 62.04
CA ILE A 63 -36.77 19.37 61.18
C ILE A 63 -35.32 18.97 60.89
N GLY A 64 -34.56 18.53 61.89
CA GLY A 64 -33.21 18.01 61.74
C GLY A 64 -33.13 16.82 60.79
N GLN A 65 -34.05 15.84 60.91
CA GLN A 65 -34.12 14.71 59.99
C GLN A 65 -34.45 15.13 58.55
N VAL A 66 -35.34 16.11 58.36
CA VAL A 66 -35.67 16.65 57.02
C VAL A 66 -34.46 17.39 56.43
N MET A 67 -33.80 18.25 57.22
CA MET A 67 -32.58 18.94 56.81
C MET A 67 -31.48 17.95 56.43
N GLN A 68 -31.27 16.90 57.22
CA GLN A 68 -30.28 15.86 56.94
C GLN A 68 -30.61 15.08 55.66
N LYS A 69 -31.87 14.70 55.46
CA LYS A 69 -32.30 14.00 54.23
C LYS A 69 -32.12 14.89 53.00
N LEU A 70 -32.48 16.17 53.09
CA LEU A 70 -32.33 17.13 52.00
C LEU A 70 -30.84 17.40 51.71
N GLN A 71 -30.02 17.59 52.75
CA GLN A 71 -28.56 17.75 52.63
C GLN A 71 -27.94 16.54 51.91
N ASN A 72 -28.28 15.32 52.34
CA ASN A 72 -27.82 14.10 51.70
C ASN A 72 -28.29 13.99 50.24
N HIS A 73 -29.55 14.34 49.95
CA HIS A 73 -30.08 14.32 48.60
C HIS A 73 -29.35 15.30 47.67
N VAL A 74 -29.19 16.56 48.09
CA VAL A 74 -28.44 17.58 47.35
C VAL A 74 -27.00 17.14 47.09
N MET A 75 -26.32 16.57 48.09
CA MET A 75 -24.95 16.07 47.95
C MET A 75 -24.84 14.89 46.97
N VAL A 76 -25.80 13.97 46.99
CA VAL A 76 -25.85 12.85 46.04
C VAL A 76 -26.12 13.35 44.63
N GLU A 77 -27.08 14.26 44.44
CA GLU A 77 -27.38 14.84 43.12
C GLU A 77 -26.20 15.67 42.58
N MET A 78 -25.53 16.47 43.42
CA MET A 78 -24.30 17.16 43.01
C MET A 78 -23.22 16.17 42.54
N SER A 79 -23.03 15.07 43.28
CA SER A 79 -22.08 14.03 42.90
C SER A 79 -22.44 13.40 41.55
N ARG A 80 -23.73 13.14 41.30
CA ARG A 80 -24.21 12.61 40.03
C ARG A 80 -23.98 13.58 38.88
N CYS A 81 -24.25 14.87 39.06
CA CYS A 81 -24.00 15.89 38.05
C CYS A 81 -22.52 16.02 37.70
N VAL A 82 -21.63 16.03 38.70
CA VAL A 82 -20.18 16.08 38.48
C VAL A 82 -19.72 14.85 37.69
N ASN A 83 -20.15 13.65 38.08
CA ASN A 83 -19.78 12.41 37.36
C ASN A 83 -20.31 12.42 35.91
N LEU A 84 -21.54 12.88 35.69
CA LEU A 84 -22.09 13.03 34.34
C LEU A 84 -21.29 14.03 33.49
N SER A 85 -20.79 15.13 34.07
CA SER A 85 -19.95 16.10 33.36
C SER A 85 -18.62 15.47 32.94
N ILE A 86 -18.00 14.66 33.81
CA ILE A 86 -16.75 13.92 33.50
C ILE A 86 -16.97 13.02 32.27
N GLU A 87 -17.99 12.17 32.30
CA GLU A 87 -18.31 11.21 31.21
C GLU A 87 -18.69 11.92 29.90
N ALA A 88 -19.48 13.00 29.99
CA ALA A 88 -19.85 13.80 28.82
C ALA A 88 -18.63 14.44 28.15
N ASN A 89 -17.69 14.95 28.97
CA ASN A 89 -16.45 15.52 28.47
C ASN A 89 -15.51 14.46 27.87
N GLU A 90 -15.36 13.28 28.49
CA GLU A 90 -14.59 12.17 27.92
C GLU A 90 -15.15 11.73 26.56
N THR A 91 -16.47 11.65 26.44
CA THR A 91 -17.16 11.35 25.17
C THR A 91 -16.89 12.43 24.10
N ALA A 92 -16.87 13.71 24.48
CA ALA A 92 -16.55 14.81 23.56
C ALA A 92 -15.10 14.76 23.07
N ILE A 93 -14.14 14.45 23.96
CA ILE A 93 -12.72 14.26 23.59
C ILE A 93 -12.56 13.08 22.63
N PHE A 94 -13.18 11.94 22.94
CA PHE A 94 -13.16 10.77 22.06
C PHE A 94 -13.72 11.08 20.67
N SER A 95 -14.81 11.85 20.60
CA SER A 95 -15.41 12.31 19.35
C SER A 95 -14.46 13.19 18.53
N ALA A 96 -13.72 14.10 19.17
CA ALA A 96 -12.72 14.94 18.49
C ALA A 96 -11.56 14.11 17.90
N ASN A 97 -11.07 13.11 18.64
CA ASN A 97 -10.05 12.20 18.13
C ASN A 97 -10.56 11.38 16.93
N MET A 98 -11.82 10.94 16.96
CA MET A 98 -12.43 10.23 15.85
C MET A 98 -12.52 11.09 14.58
N LEU A 99 -12.88 12.37 14.69
CA LEU A 99 -12.87 13.32 13.57
C LEU A 99 -11.46 13.47 12.96
N SER A 100 -10.42 13.53 13.79
CA SER A 100 -9.03 13.57 13.32
C SER A 100 -8.66 12.30 12.55
N ASN A 101 -9.03 11.12 13.06
CA ASN A 101 -8.78 9.85 12.38
C ASN A 101 -9.48 9.77 11.03
N LEU A 102 -10.73 10.25 10.93
CA LEU A 102 -11.46 10.27 9.66
C LEU A 102 -10.81 11.17 8.60
N ARG A 103 -10.20 12.30 8.99
CA ARG A 103 -9.42 13.13 8.06
C ARG A 103 -8.22 12.37 7.49
N THR A 104 -7.53 11.59 8.32
CA THR A 104 -6.43 10.73 7.85
C THR A 104 -6.94 9.67 6.87
N VAL A 105 -8.08 9.03 7.17
CA VAL A 105 -8.71 8.05 6.25
C VAL A 105 -9.08 8.70 4.92
N ASP A 106 -9.63 9.91 4.93
CA ASP A 106 -9.98 10.66 3.71
C ASP A 106 -8.74 10.93 2.85
N GLN A 107 -7.66 11.43 3.46
CA GLN A 107 -6.39 11.67 2.77
C GLN A 107 -5.80 10.38 2.17
N GLN A 108 -5.82 9.27 2.92
CA GLN A 108 -5.35 7.98 2.42
C GLN A 108 -6.21 7.48 1.26
N THR A 109 -7.53 7.65 1.35
CA THR A 109 -8.49 7.22 0.33
C THR A 109 -8.28 7.99 -0.99
N GLN A 110 -8.00 9.30 -0.92
CA GLN A 110 -7.61 10.09 -2.10
C GLN A 110 -6.31 9.59 -2.75
N GLY A 111 -5.31 9.22 -1.95
CA GLY A 111 -4.07 8.64 -2.45
C GLY A 111 -4.27 7.30 -3.17
N ILE A 112 -5.14 6.44 -2.63
CA ILE A 112 -5.50 5.17 -3.27
C ILE A 112 -6.29 5.44 -4.58
N ALA A 113 -7.15 6.46 -4.62
CA ALA A 113 -7.92 6.82 -5.81
C ALA A 113 -7.02 7.22 -6.97
N ALA A 114 -6.02 8.07 -6.71
CA ALA A 114 -5.03 8.47 -7.70
C ALA A 114 -4.24 7.25 -8.23
N ALA A 115 -3.82 6.34 -7.34
CA ALA A 115 -3.12 5.13 -7.75
C ALA A 115 -3.99 4.19 -8.60
N ALA A 116 -5.30 4.10 -8.33
CA ALA A 116 -6.23 3.33 -9.13
C ALA A 116 -6.42 3.92 -10.54
N GLU A 117 -6.50 5.25 -10.65
CA GLU A 117 -6.56 5.94 -11.95
C GLU A 117 -5.28 5.74 -12.78
N GLU A 118 -4.11 5.84 -12.13
CA GLU A 118 -2.83 5.53 -12.79
C GLU A 118 -2.76 4.05 -13.24
N MET A 119 -3.31 3.13 -12.46
CA MET A 119 -3.38 1.71 -12.84
C MET A 119 -4.24 1.51 -14.10
N VAL A 120 -5.39 2.16 -14.20
CA VAL A 120 -6.22 2.11 -15.42
C VAL A 120 -5.50 2.70 -16.63
N ALA A 121 -4.76 3.79 -16.45
CA ALA A 121 -3.97 4.41 -17.52
C ALA A 121 -2.85 3.47 -18.01
N THR A 122 -2.10 2.87 -17.08
CA THR A 122 -1.01 1.94 -17.41
C THR A 122 -1.54 0.67 -18.09
N VAL A 123 -2.68 0.13 -17.67
CA VAL A 123 -3.34 -0.99 -18.36
C VAL A 123 -3.58 -0.68 -19.83
N LYS A 124 -4.15 0.51 -20.15
CA LYS A 124 -4.38 0.94 -21.53
C LYS A 124 -3.09 1.07 -22.35
N GLU A 125 -2.00 1.53 -21.73
CA GLU A 125 -0.71 1.57 -22.43
C GLU A 125 -0.17 0.18 -22.73
N ILE A 126 -0.27 -0.76 -21.78
CA ILE A 126 0.18 -2.14 -21.99
C ILE A 126 -0.69 -2.83 -23.05
N GLU A 127 -2.00 -2.57 -23.09
CA GLU A 127 -2.87 -3.07 -24.17
C GLU A 127 -2.39 -2.59 -25.55
N ARG A 128 -2.01 -1.31 -25.67
CA ARG A 128 -1.45 -0.76 -26.92
C ARG A 128 -0.15 -1.46 -27.31
N TYR A 129 0.75 -1.68 -26.35
CA TYR A 129 2.00 -2.42 -26.60
C TYR A 129 1.73 -3.87 -26.99
N GLY A 130 0.81 -4.55 -26.30
CA GLY A 130 0.40 -5.92 -26.60
C GLY A 130 -0.15 -6.04 -28.02
N SER A 131 -1.00 -5.10 -28.45
CA SER A 131 -1.51 -5.06 -29.84
C SER A 131 -0.38 -4.89 -30.86
N SER A 132 0.59 -4.02 -30.58
CA SER A 132 1.75 -3.83 -31.44
C SER A 132 2.64 -5.08 -31.52
N ILE A 133 2.86 -5.78 -30.40
CA ILE A 133 3.63 -7.03 -30.35
C ILE A 133 2.92 -8.13 -31.14
N ALA A 134 1.59 -8.24 -31.01
CA ALA A 134 0.80 -9.20 -31.77
C ALA A 134 0.93 -8.99 -33.28
N GLU A 135 0.93 -7.73 -33.74
CA GLU A 135 1.11 -7.43 -35.15
C GLU A 135 2.53 -7.77 -35.64
N GLN A 136 3.57 -7.39 -34.88
CA GLN A 136 4.95 -7.75 -35.20
C GLN A 136 5.16 -9.26 -35.26
N ALA A 137 4.51 -10.02 -34.36
CA ALA A 137 4.55 -11.49 -34.39
C ALA A 137 3.89 -12.05 -35.66
N ARG A 138 2.77 -11.48 -36.11
CA ARG A 138 2.14 -11.87 -37.40
C ARG A 138 3.01 -11.56 -38.60
N GLU A 139 3.65 -10.39 -38.63
CA GLU A 139 4.58 -10.02 -39.69
C GLU A 139 5.79 -10.96 -39.72
N ALA A 140 6.37 -11.26 -38.57
CA ALA A 140 7.46 -12.21 -38.43
C ALA A 140 7.05 -13.60 -38.91
N HIS A 141 5.84 -14.08 -38.57
CA HIS A 141 5.31 -15.36 -39.03
C HIS A 141 5.17 -15.41 -40.57
N LYS A 142 4.71 -14.32 -41.20
CA LYS A 142 4.64 -14.23 -42.66
C LYS A 142 6.04 -14.29 -43.28
N ALA A 143 7.00 -13.58 -42.69
CA ALA A 143 8.38 -13.56 -43.16
C ALA A 143 9.08 -14.92 -43.03
N THR A 144 8.90 -15.63 -41.92
CA THR A 144 9.44 -16.98 -41.74
C THR A 144 8.81 -17.98 -42.70
N HIS A 145 7.50 -17.89 -42.93
CA HIS A 145 6.82 -18.77 -43.88
C HIS A 145 7.32 -18.55 -45.33
N ALA A 146 7.49 -17.29 -45.73
CA ALA A 146 8.11 -16.95 -47.01
C ALA A 146 9.57 -17.44 -47.10
N GLY A 147 10.32 -17.33 -46.00
CA GLY A 147 11.69 -17.83 -45.89
C GLY A 147 11.79 -19.34 -46.05
N SER A 148 10.93 -20.11 -45.39
CA SER A 148 10.86 -21.57 -45.52
C SER A 148 10.53 -21.99 -46.95
N ALA A 149 9.56 -21.33 -47.59
CA ALA A 149 9.25 -21.58 -49.00
C ALA A 149 10.45 -21.31 -49.92
N ALA A 150 11.21 -20.24 -49.68
CA ALA A 150 12.42 -19.93 -50.45
C ALA A 150 13.53 -20.96 -50.25
N VAL A 151 13.72 -21.47 -49.03
CA VAL A 151 14.68 -22.55 -48.71
C VAL A 151 14.29 -23.84 -49.42
N GLN A 152 12.99 -24.18 -49.46
CA GLN A 152 12.51 -25.37 -50.15
C GLN A 152 12.79 -25.29 -51.66
N VAL A 153 12.51 -24.14 -52.30
CA VAL A 153 12.85 -23.91 -53.71
C VAL A 153 14.36 -23.98 -53.95
N ALA A 154 15.19 -23.43 -53.05
CA ALA A 154 16.64 -23.50 -53.16
C ALA A 154 17.16 -24.94 -53.03
N SER A 155 16.58 -25.74 -52.14
CA SER A 155 16.90 -27.16 -51.96
C SER A 155 16.56 -27.98 -53.21
N GLU A 156 15.38 -27.75 -53.81
CA GLU A 156 15.02 -28.34 -55.10
C GLU A 156 16.00 -27.93 -56.21
N GLY A 157 16.42 -26.65 -56.23
CA GLY A 157 17.44 -26.15 -57.13
C GLY A 157 18.77 -26.89 -57.01
N MET A 158 19.24 -27.15 -55.78
CA MET A 158 20.47 -27.91 -55.53
C MET A 158 20.35 -29.35 -56.01
N ASN A 159 19.19 -30.01 -55.79
CA ASN A 159 18.95 -31.36 -56.32
C ASN A 159 19.01 -31.39 -57.85
N ASN A 160 18.44 -30.39 -58.52
CA ASN A 160 18.51 -30.29 -59.98
C ASN A 160 19.95 -30.10 -60.47
N ILE A 161 20.76 -29.29 -59.79
CA ILE A 161 22.18 -29.11 -60.11
C ILE A 161 22.95 -30.43 -59.92
N THR A 162 22.70 -31.16 -58.82
CA THR A 162 23.31 -32.49 -58.60
C THR A 162 23.03 -33.43 -59.75
N ASN A 163 21.78 -33.49 -60.22
CA ASN A 163 21.41 -34.34 -61.35
C ASN A 163 22.14 -33.92 -62.64
N ALA A 164 22.17 -32.62 -62.94
CA ALA A 164 22.86 -32.10 -64.13
C ALA A 164 24.38 -32.35 -64.10
N VAL A 165 25.02 -32.26 -62.92
CA VAL A 165 26.44 -32.57 -62.76
C VAL A 165 26.69 -34.06 -62.98
N ASN A 166 25.85 -34.94 -62.42
CA ASN A 166 25.96 -36.39 -62.62
C ASN A 166 25.78 -36.79 -64.09
N GLU A 167 24.80 -36.22 -64.78
CA GLU A 167 24.63 -36.41 -66.23
C GLU A 167 25.87 -35.96 -67.01
N GLY A 168 26.47 -34.83 -66.62
CA GLY A 168 27.72 -34.36 -67.19
C GLY A 168 28.89 -35.33 -66.99
N VAL A 169 29.01 -35.92 -65.79
CA VAL A 169 30.03 -36.93 -65.48
C VAL A 169 29.86 -38.15 -66.39
N ASP A 170 28.63 -38.64 -66.56
CA ASP A 170 28.34 -39.78 -67.44
C ASP A 170 28.72 -39.48 -68.90
N GLN A 171 28.45 -38.28 -69.38
CA GLN A 171 28.76 -37.88 -70.75
C GLN A 171 30.27 -37.75 -71.00
N VAL A 172 31.03 -37.26 -70.03
CA VAL A 172 32.50 -37.21 -70.10
C VAL A 172 33.09 -38.62 -70.05
N ASN A 173 32.54 -39.53 -69.25
CA ASN A 173 32.97 -40.93 -69.22
C ASN A 173 32.75 -41.63 -70.57
N VAL A 174 31.61 -41.38 -71.24
CA VAL A 174 31.36 -41.88 -72.60
C VAL A 174 32.38 -41.32 -73.60
N LEU A 175 32.71 -40.03 -73.51
CA LEU A 175 33.73 -39.41 -74.36
C LEU A 175 35.12 -40.03 -74.11
N ALA A 176 35.44 -40.36 -72.85
CA ALA A 176 36.69 -41.02 -72.49
C ALA A 176 36.81 -42.40 -73.15
N GLU A 177 35.73 -43.19 -73.15
CA GLU A 177 35.69 -44.50 -73.82
C GLU A 177 35.89 -44.37 -75.34
N PHE A 178 35.25 -43.40 -75.99
CA PHE A 178 35.44 -43.16 -77.42
C PHE A 178 36.87 -42.73 -77.75
N THR A 179 37.46 -41.87 -76.92
CA THR A 179 38.82 -41.38 -77.10
C THR A 179 39.84 -42.51 -76.95
N GLU A 180 39.62 -43.45 -76.02
CA GLU A 180 40.45 -44.66 -75.87
C GLU A 180 40.36 -45.57 -77.11
N LYS A 181 39.15 -45.77 -77.66
CA LYS A 181 38.95 -46.53 -78.91
C LYS A 181 39.68 -45.88 -80.09
N ILE A 182 39.62 -44.56 -80.23
CA ILE A 182 40.34 -43.83 -81.29
C ILE A 182 41.85 -43.97 -81.09
N GLY A 183 42.34 -43.90 -79.84
CA GLY A 183 43.75 -44.14 -79.52
C GLY A 183 44.23 -45.52 -79.98
N THR A 184 43.43 -46.57 -79.74
CA THR A 184 43.74 -47.93 -80.20
C THR A 184 43.80 -48.02 -81.73
N ILE A 185 42.85 -47.39 -82.43
CA ILE A 185 42.82 -47.36 -83.90
C ILE A 185 44.04 -46.62 -84.46
N ALA A 186 44.42 -45.48 -83.88
CA ALA A 186 45.58 -44.71 -84.29
C ALA A 186 46.89 -45.53 -84.13
N GLU A 187 47.01 -46.28 -83.03
CA GLU A 187 48.14 -47.19 -82.79
C GLU A 187 48.19 -48.34 -83.82
N ASP A 188 47.04 -48.92 -84.18
CA ASP A 188 46.98 -49.96 -85.22
C ASP A 188 47.35 -49.41 -86.60
N ILE A 189 46.89 -48.21 -86.96
CA ILE A 189 47.27 -47.54 -88.21
C ILE A 189 48.78 -47.25 -88.23
N LYS A 190 49.36 -46.83 -87.10
CA LYS A 190 50.81 -46.63 -86.98
C LYS A 190 51.57 -47.93 -87.25
N LYS A 191 51.15 -49.05 -86.66
CA LYS A 191 51.75 -50.38 -86.92
C LYS A 191 51.63 -50.78 -88.39
N ILE A 192 50.48 -50.54 -89.02
CA ILE A 192 50.28 -50.79 -90.45
C ILE A 192 51.23 -49.93 -91.29
N ALA A 193 51.38 -48.64 -90.97
CA ALA A 193 52.28 -47.72 -91.66
C ALA A 193 53.75 -48.17 -91.52
N GLU A 194 54.18 -48.59 -90.33
CA GLU A 194 55.53 -49.15 -90.10
C GLU A 194 55.78 -50.44 -90.87
N GLN A 195 54.80 -51.36 -90.90
CA GLN A 195 54.87 -52.58 -91.70
C GLN A 195 54.91 -52.27 -93.21
N THR A 196 54.12 -51.30 -93.68
CA THR A 196 54.09 -50.86 -95.07
C THR A 196 55.42 -50.23 -95.47
N ASN A 197 56.03 -49.43 -94.58
CA ASN A 197 57.36 -48.85 -94.77
C ASN A 197 58.44 -49.94 -94.87
N LEU A 198 58.37 -51.00 -94.06
CA LEU A 198 59.26 -52.17 -94.14
C LEU A 198 59.07 -52.97 -95.44
N LEU A 199 57.82 -53.19 -95.87
CA LEU A 199 57.50 -53.84 -97.14
C LEU A 199 58.02 -53.02 -98.33
N ALA A 200 57.80 -51.71 -98.32
CA ALA A 200 58.29 -50.78 -99.33
C ALA A 200 59.82 -50.73 -99.38
N LEU A 201 60.49 -50.81 -98.22
CA LEU A 201 61.94 -50.91 -98.14
C LEU A 201 62.45 -52.21 -98.79
N ASN A 202 61.82 -53.35 -98.47
CA ASN A 202 62.17 -54.63 -99.08
C ASN A 202 61.95 -54.62 -100.60
N ALA A 203 60.84 -54.03 -101.06
CA ALA A 203 60.56 -53.85 -102.48
C ALA A 203 61.59 -52.93 -103.17
N THR A 204 62.03 -51.87 -102.50
CA THR A 204 63.08 -50.97 -102.99
C THR A 204 64.42 -51.72 -103.14
N ILE A 205 64.77 -52.57 -102.18
CA ILE A 205 65.98 -53.40 -102.22
C ILE A 205 65.91 -54.38 -103.39
N GLU A 206 64.79 -55.09 -103.55
CA GLU A 206 64.65 -56.09 -104.62
C GLU A 206 64.57 -55.45 -106.01
N ALA A 207 63.96 -54.27 -106.12
CA ALA A 207 63.98 -53.46 -107.34
C ALA A 207 65.40 -53.00 -107.72
N ALA A 208 66.23 -52.62 -106.74
CA ALA A 208 67.64 -52.33 -106.96
C ALA A 208 68.43 -53.58 -107.40
N ARG A 209 68.06 -54.75 -106.87
CA ARG A 209 68.67 -56.05 -107.19
C ARG A 209 68.37 -56.53 -108.62
N ALA A 210 67.21 -56.16 -109.17
CA ALA A 210 66.80 -56.45 -110.55
C ALA A 210 67.46 -55.54 -111.61
N GLY A 211 68.30 -54.56 -111.22
CA GLY A 211 69.04 -53.70 -112.14
C GLY A 211 68.14 -52.81 -113.01
N ASP A 212 68.43 -52.73 -114.31
CA ASP A 212 67.69 -51.85 -115.24
C ASP A 212 66.21 -52.22 -115.41
N ALA A 213 65.83 -53.49 -115.20
CA ALA A 213 64.44 -53.96 -115.27
C ALA A 213 63.60 -53.52 -114.05
N GLY A 214 64.24 -53.16 -112.93
CA GLY A 214 63.58 -52.79 -111.68
C GLY A 214 63.32 -51.29 -111.48
N LYS A 215 63.79 -50.41 -112.39
CA LYS A 215 63.72 -48.94 -112.22
C LYS A 215 62.30 -48.41 -111.98
N GLY A 216 61.30 -48.91 -112.72
CA GLY A 216 59.90 -48.51 -112.52
C GLY A 216 59.33 -48.96 -111.17
N PHE A 217 59.68 -50.17 -110.73
CA PHE A 217 59.31 -50.68 -109.41
C PHE A 217 59.99 -49.93 -108.26
N ALA A 218 61.24 -49.49 -108.44
CA ALA A 218 61.97 -48.72 -107.44
C ALA A 218 61.31 -47.36 -107.16
N VAL A 219 60.78 -46.68 -108.19
CA VAL A 219 60.06 -45.41 -108.03
C VAL A 219 58.77 -45.61 -107.22
N VAL A 220 57.97 -46.63 -107.57
CA VAL A 220 56.73 -46.93 -106.84
C VAL A 220 57.03 -47.34 -105.39
N ALA A 221 58.04 -48.16 -105.16
CA ALA A 221 58.44 -48.55 -103.80
C ALA A 221 58.94 -47.36 -102.97
N GLY A 222 59.65 -46.40 -103.59
CA GLY A 222 60.04 -45.14 -102.96
C GLY A 222 58.84 -44.27 -102.56
N GLU A 223 57.83 -44.18 -103.43
CA GLU A 223 56.61 -43.41 -103.15
C GLU A 223 55.77 -44.04 -102.03
N VAL A 224 55.61 -45.38 -102.03
CA VAL A 224 54.93 -46.11 -100.95
C VAL A 224 55.68 -45.96 -99.61
N LYS A 225 57.02 -45.93 -99.65
CA LYS A 225 57.84 -45.66 -98.47
C LYS A 225 57.61 -44.25 -97.93
N ALA A 226 57.62 -43.23 -98.79
CA ALA A 226 57.36 -41.85 -98.38
C ALA A 226 55.94 -41.71 -97.79
N LEU A 227 54.93 -42.28 -98.43
CA LEU A 227 53.54 -42.22 -97.99
C LEU A 227 53.33 -42.95 -96.64
N SER A 228 53.99 -44.08 -96.44
CA SER A 228 53.92 -44.81 -95.16
C SER A 228 54.64 -44.06 -94.02
N GLN A 229 55.75 -43.38 -94.29
CA GLN A 229 56.40 -42.49 -93.32
C GLN A 229 55.52 -41.28 -92.97
N GLU A 230 54.86 -40.67 -93.96
CA GLU A 230 53.92 -39.56 -93.74
C GLU A 230 52.67 -40.01 -92.98
N THR A 231 52.17 -41.22 -93.26
CA THR A 231 51.07 -41.84 -92.52
C THR A 231 51.46 -42.04 -91.06
N ALA A 232 52.62 -42.64 -90.77
CA ALA A 232 53.12 -42.87 -89.41
C ALA A 232 53.27 -41.57 -88.62
N LYS A 233 53.79 -40.52 -89.26
CA LYS A 233 53.92 -39.18 -88.65
C LYS A 233 52.56 -38.55 -88.34
N SER A 234 51.58 -38.74 -89.23
CA SER A 234 50.22 -38.24 -89.03
C SER A 234 49.52 -38.99 -87.90
N THR A 235 49.70 -40.31 -87.78
CA THR A 235 49.17 -41.06 -86.64
C THR A 235 49.83 -40.71 -85.32
N GLU A 236 51.14 -40.40 -85.31
CA GLU A 236 51.83 -39.90 -84.12
C GLU A 236 51.23 -38.57 -83.65
N ALA A 237 50.96 -37.63 -84.57
CA ALA A 237 50.26 -36.39 -84.24
C ALA A 237 48.84 -36.62 -83.72
N ILE A 238 48.11 -37.62 -84.24
CA ILE A 238 46.79 -38.02 -83.72
C ILE A 238 46.92 -38.58 -82.30
N SER A 239 47.89 -39.45 -82.03
CA SER A 239 48.16 -39.98 -80.68
C SER A 239 48.42 -38.86 -79.68
N ASP A 240 49.21 -37.85 -80.03
CA ASP A 240 49.45 -36.69 -79.17
C ASP A 240 48.16 -35.92 -78.86
N ILE A 241 47.28 -35.73 -79.85
CA ILE A 241 45.96 -35.10 -79.65
C ILE A 241 45.09 -35.93 -78.71
N ILE A 242 45.09 -37.27 -78.85
CA ILE A 242 44.34 -38.19 -77.99
C ILE A 242 44.83 -38.11 -76.54
N ILE A 243 46.14 -38.08 -76.31
CA ILE A 243 46.72 -37.93 -74.96
C ILE A 243 46.27 -36.59 -74.34
N ASN A 244 46.31 -35.50 -75.10
CA ASN A 244 45.85 -34.20 -74.62
C ASN A 244 44.34 -34.18 -74.31
N LEU A 245 43.52 -34.82 -75.15
CA LEU A 245 42.09 -34.98 -74.90
C LEU A 245 41.82 -35.79 -73.62
N GLN A 246 42.55 -36.88 -73.41
CA GLN A 246 42.45 -37.69 -72.18
C GLN A 246 42.79 -36.87 -70.94
N ASN A 247 43.88 -36.10 -70.99
CA ASN A 247 44.27 -35.21 -69.90
C ASN A 247 43.18 -34.15 -69.60
N GLU A 248 42.61 -33.54 -70.64
CA GLU A 248 41.55 -32.54 -70.44
C GLU A 248 40.24 -33.15 -69.91
N MET A 249 39.86 -34.36 -70.35
CA MET A 249 38.72 -35.06 -69.76
C MET A 249 38.94 -35.34 -68.27
N GLN A 250 40.17 -35.71 -67.87
CA GLN A 250 40.50 -35.92 -66.46
C GLN A 250 40.39 -34.62 -65.65
N ASN A 251 40.80 -33.49 -66.22
CA ASN A 251 40.62 -32.18 -65.60
C ASN A 251 39.13 -31.83 -65.41
N VAL A 252 38.30 -32.09 -66.45
CA VAL A 252 36.85 -31.87 -66.39
C VAL A 252 36.21 -32.75 -65.31
N LEU A 253 36.56 -34.04 -65.23
CA LEU A 253 36.07 -34.94 -64.19
C LEU A 253 36.45 -34.44 -62.77
N SER A 254 37.68 -33.97 -62.58
CA SER A 254 38.10 -33.38 -61.30
C SER A 254 37.30 -32.10 -60.96
N SER A 255 37.00 -31.27 -61.94
CA SER A 255 36.16 -30.08 -61.76
C SER A 255 34.71 -30.44 -61.44
N MET A 256 34.17 -31.51 -62.04
CA MET A 256 32.83 -32.01 -61.73
C MET A 256 32.76 -32.60 -60.33
N ASP A 257 33.75 -33.37 -59.89
CA ASP A 257 33.82 -33.89 -58.52
C ASP A 257 33.83 -32.77 -57.47
N ARG A 258 34.62 -31.71 -57.71
CA ARG A 258 34.59 -30.49 -56.90
C ARG A 258 33.22 -29.81 -56.90
N SER A 259 32.53 -29.80 -58.04
CA SER A 259 31.19 -29.21 -58.17
C SER A 259 30.16 -30.02 -57.38
N THR A 260 30.20 -31.35 -57.47
CA THR A 260 29.37 -32.26 -56.68
C THR A 260 29.56 -32.03 -55.19
N GLN A 261 30.81 -31.91 -54.73
CA GLN A 261 31.10 -31.62 -53.33
C GLN A 261 30.54 -30.25 -52.90
N ALA A 262 30.70 -29.21 -53.72
CA ALA A 262 30.17 -27.88 -53.43
C ALA A 262 28.63 -27.85 -53.34
N VAL A 263 27.94 -28.58 -54.23
CA VAL A 263 26.47 -28.70 -54.20
C VAL A 263 26.01 -29.44 -52.94
N LYS A 264 26.70 -30.51 -52.55
CA LYS A 264 26.40 -31.25 -51.32
C LYS A 264 26.57 -30.39 -50.07
N GLU A 265 27.60 -29.55 -50.03
CA GLU A 265 27.78 -28.56 -48.96
C GLU A 265 26.65 -27.52 -48.97
N GLY A 266 26.23 -27.05 -50.15
CA GLY A 266 25.09 -26.16 -50.32
C GLY A 266 23.77 -26.76 -49.82
N GLN A 267 23.52 -28.03 -50.10
CA GLN A 267 22.34 -28.75 -49.64
C GLN A 267 22.31 -28.87 -48.11
N LYS A 268 23.44 -29.22 -47.48
CA LYS A 268 23.57 -29.25 -46.02
C LYS A 268 23.36 -27.88 -45.38
N ALA A 269 23.84 -26.81 -46.04
CA ALA A 269 23.59 -25.45 -45.59
C ALA A 269 22.09 -25.11 -45.64
N MET A 270 21.37 -25.53 -46.69
CA MET A 270 19.92 -25.33 -46.79
C MET A 270 19.14 -26.08 -45.71
N GLU A 271 19.51 -27.33 -45.40
CA GLU A 271 18.92 -28.08 -44.27
C GLU A 271 19.08 -27.31 -42.94
N THR A 272 20.29 -26.77 -42.69
CA THR A 272 20.54 -25.98 -41.47
C THR A 272 19.70 -24.69 -41.44
N VAL A 273 19.52 -24.03 -42.59
CA VAL A 273 18.67 -22.82 -42.65
C VAL A 273 17.20 -23.18 -42.39
N ASP A 274 16.70 -24.30 -42.93
CA ASP A 274 15.32 -24.75 -42.70
C ASP A 274 15.06 -25.03 -41.20
N GLU A 275 15.98 -25.74 -40.53
CA GLU A 275 15.91 -25.97 -39.08
C GLU A 275 15.82 -24.66 -38.29
N ARG A 276 16.62 -23.64 -38.66
CA ARG A 276 16.60 -22.33 -37.99
C ARG A 276 15.33 -21.55 -38.26
N VAL A 277 14.79 -21.61 -39.47
CA VAL A 277 13.51 -20.96 -39.79
C VAL A 277 12.37 -21.60 -38.99
N ASN A 278 12.37 -22.93 -38.85
CA ASN A 278 11.40 -23.65 -38.03
C ASN A 278 11.52 -23.26 -36.55
N GLU A 279 12.74 -23.19 -36.01
CA GLU A 279 12.99 -22.72 -34.63
C GLU A 279 12.44 -21.30 -34.40
N ILE A 280 12.68 -20.37 -35.34
CA ILE A 280 12.14 -19.00 -35.24
C ILE A 280 10.60 -19.03 -35.27
N ASN A 281 10.00 -19.88 -36.10
CA ASN A 281 8.55 -19.99 -36.19
C ASN A 281 7.91 -20.45 -34.86
N GLU A 282 8.53 -21.42 -34.18
CA GLU A 282 8.09 -21.85 -32.84
C GLU A 282 8.17 -20.72 -31.80
N LYS A 283 9.26 -19.93 -31.83
CA LYS A 283 9.40 -18.76 -30.95
C LYS A 283 8.32 -17.70 -31.21
N ILE A 284 7.99 -17.45 -32.48
CA ILE A 284 6.92 -16.51 -32.85
C ILE A 284 5.55 -16.99 -32.33
N ASN A 285 5.27 -18.29 -32.40
CA ASN A 285 4.05 -18.87 -31.83
C ASN A 285 3.98 -18.67 -30.32
N THR A 286 5.10 -18.87 -29.61
CA THR A 286 5.18 -18.61 -28.16
C THR A 286 4.95 -17.13 -27.83
N VAL A 287 5.51 -16.20 -28.63
CA VAL A 287 5.26 -14.76 -28.46
C VAL A 287 3.79 -14.42 -28.65
N SER A 288 3.13 -15.01 -29.65
CA SER A 288 1.71 -14.81 -29.92
C SER A 288 0.83 -15.31 -28.77
N GLU A 289 1.14 -16.49 -28.24
CA GLU A 289 0.43 -17.06 -27.08
C GLU A 289 0.62 -16.20 -25.82
N ASN A 290 1.85 -15.78 -25.53
CA ASN A 290 2.13 -14.90 -24.39
C ASN A 290 1.41 -13.56 -24.51
N THR A 291 1.31 -13.01 -25.72
CA THR A 291 0.59 -11.76 -25.96
C THR A 291 -0.91 -11.92 -25.70
N ALA A 292 -1.51 -13.05 -26.09
CA ALA A 292 -2.89 -13.36 -25.77
C ALA A 292 -3.12 -13.51 -24.25
N ARG A 293 -2.19 -14.17 -23.54
CA ARG A 293 -2.24 -14.29 -22.07
C ARG A 293 -2.16 -12.93 -21.38
N ILE A 294 -1.26 -12.06 -21.83
CA ILE A 294 -1.14 -10.68 -21.33
C ILE A 294 -2.47 -9.94 -21.50
N SER A 295 -3.12 -10.05 -22.67
CA SER A 295 -4.42 -9.42 -22.92
C SER A 295 -5.49 -9.87 -21.92
N ASN A 296 -5.53 -11.16 -21.58
CA ASN A 296 -6.48 -11.66 -20.59
C ASN A 296 -6.19 -11.11 -19.18
N THR A 297 -4.92 -11.13 -18.77
CA THR A 297 -4.50 -10.58 -17.46
C THR A 297 -4.78 -9.08 -17.35
N LEU A 298 -4.62 -8.31 -18.43
CA LEU A 298 -4.98 -6.89 -18.45
C LEU A 298 -6.48 -6.66 -18.29
N SER A 299 -7.32 -7.51 -18.87
CA SER A 299 -8.77 -7.46 -18.65
C SER A 299 -9.13 -7.69 -17.18
N GLU A 300 -8.51 -8.69 -16.54
CA GLU A 300 -8.69 -8.97 -15.11
C GLU A 300 -8.20 -7.79 -14.25
N GLN A 301 -7.06 -7.20 -14.59
CA GLN A 301 -6.50 -6.06 -13.86
C GLN A 301 -7.35 -4.79 -14.01
N ASN A 302 -7.95 -4.57 -15.17
CA ASN A 302 -8.90 -3.48 -15.39
C ASN A 302 -10.14 -3.65 -14.50
N GLN A 303 -10.70 -4.87 -14.44
CA GLN A 303 -11.81 -5.18 -13.55
C GLN A 303 -11.45 -4.93 -12.08
N ALA A 304 -10.31 -5.46 -11.62
CA ALA A 304 -9.85 -5.25 -10.25
C ALA A 304 -9.63 -3.75 -9.93
N SER A 305 -9.14 -2.97 -10.89
CA SER A 305 -8.96 -1.51 -10.72
C SER A 305 -10.31 -0.79 -10.55
N ASN A 306 -11.34 -1.21 -11.29
CA ASN A 306 -12.68 -0.66 -11.14
C ASN A 306 -13.32 -1.05 -9.80
N GLU A 307 -13.13 -2.29 -9.34
CA GLU A 307 -13.59 -2.74 -8.01
C GLU A 307 -12.92 -1.94 -6.89
N VAL A 308 -11.63 -1.62 -7.03
CA VAL A 308 -10.91 -0.74 -6.10
C VAL A 308 -11.51 0.67 -6.12
N ALA A 309 -11.78 1.25 -7.29
CA ALA A 309 -12.40 2.57 -7.40
C ALA A 309 -13.80 2.63 -6.75
N GLU A 310 -14.62 1.59 -6.94
CA GLU A 310 -15.92 1.46 -6.26
C GLU A 310 -15.75 1.35 -4.74
N GLY A 311 -14.79 0.54 -4.27
CA GLY A 311 -14.45 0.41 -2.86
C GLY A 311 -14.07 1.75 -2.21
N ILE A 312 -13.26 2.55 -2.89
CA ILE A 312 -12.88 3.91 -2.47
C ILE A 312 -14.10 4.81 -2.37
N SER A 313 -15.00 4.78 -3.35
CA SER A 313 -16.24 5.56 -3.30
C SER A 313 -17.13 5.18 -2.11
N MET A 314 -17.19 3.89 -1.77
CA MET A 314 -17.91 3.43 -0.57
C MET A 314 -17.25 3.90 0.73
N ILE A 315 -15.91 3.86 0.80
CA ILE A 315 -15.15 4.36 1.96
C ILE A 315 -15.38 5.86 2.13
N ALA A 316 -15.31 6.65 1.05
CA ALA A 316 -15.55 8.09 1.09
C ALA A 316 -16.97 8.41 1.60
N SER A 317 -17.99 7.70 1.11
CA SER A 317 -19.37 7.84 1.58
C SER A 317 -19.53 7.47 3.07
N SER A 318 -18.94 6.34 3.48
CA SER A 318 -18.95 5.90 4.88
C SER A 318 -18.23 6.88 5.81
N SER A 319 -17.09 7.43 5.36
CA SER A 319 -16.35 8.47 6.07
C SER A 319 -17.19 9.73 6.26
N SER A 320 -17.85 10.20 5.19
CA SER A 320 -18.77 11.35 5.26
C SER A 320 -19.91 11.13 6.26
N ASN A 321 -20.55 9.96 6.23
CA ASN A 321 -21.62 9.62 7.17
C ASN A 321 -21.10 9.55 8.62
N SER A 322 -19.87 9.06 8.80
CA SER A 322 -19.24 8.99 10.12
C SER A 322 -18.94 10.39 10.66
N VAL A 323 -18.45 11.32 9.82
CA VAL A 323 -18.26 12.72 10.20
C VAL A 323 -19.57 13.33 10.67
N GLU A 324 -20.65 13.19 9.91
CA GLU A 324 -21.98 13.71 10.28
C GLU A 324 -22.48 13.10 11.61
N GLY A 325 -22.30 11.80 11.79
CA GLY A 325 -22.66 11.10 13.02
C GLY A 325 -21.90 11.62 14.24
N ILE A 326 -20.61 11.89 14.09
CA ILE A 326 -19.77 12.42 15.18
C ILE A 326 -20.15 13.87 15.49
N GLU A 327 -20.42 14.71 14.48
CA GLU A 327 -20.90 16.08 14.69
C GLU A 327 -22.22 16.11 15.48
N LYS A 328 -23.13 15.16 15.23
CA LYS A 328 -24.35 14.98 16.03
C LYS A 328 -24.07 14.59 17.48
N ILE A 329 -23.12 13.68 17.71
CA ILE A 329 -22.69 13.28 19.06
C ILE A 329 -22.13 14.49 19.80
N VAL A 330 -21.23 15.26 19.16
CA VAL A 330 -20.63 16.46 19.74
C VAL A 330 -21.71 17.47 20.13
N SER A 331 -22.69 17.71 19.25
CA SER A 331 -23.82 18.62 19.51
C SER A 331 -24.69 18.14 20.67
N ALA A 332 -24.97 16.84 20.76
CA ALA A 332 -25.72 16.26 21.86
C ALA A 332 -24.97 16.38 23.20
N MET A 333 -23.65 16.17 23.21
CA MET A 333 -22.82 16.33 24.40
C MET A 333 -22.78 17.78 24.88
N ASP A 334 -22.82 18.76 23.98
CA ASP A 334 -22.96 20.17 24.37
C ASP A 334 -24.30 20.46 25.05
N GLU A 335 -25.38 19.86 24.59
CA GLU A 335 -26.69 20.04 25.20
C GLU A 335 -26.78 19.37 26.58
N VAL A 336 -26.24 18.16 26.70
CA VAL A 336 -26.10 17.47 28.00
C VAL A 336 -25.30 18.33 28.98
N GLU A 337 -24.20 18.95 28.53
CA GLU A 337 -23.38 19.80 29.39
C GLU A 337 -24.11 21.06 29.87
N LYS A 338 -24.94 21.67 29.01
CA LYS A 338 -25.79 22.81 29.42
C LYS A 338 -26.78 22.40 30.52
N LEU A 339 -27.41 21.24 30.38
CA LEU A 339 -28.34 20.71 31.38
C LEU A 339 -27.61 20.44 32.71
N ILE A 340 -26.43 19.82 32.66
CA ILE A 340 -25.60 19.58 33.85
C ILE A 340 -25.21 20.90 34.51
N THR A 341 -24.72 21.87 33.74
CA THR A 341 -24.32 23.20 34.25
C THR A 341 -25.51 23.91 34.91
N SER A 342 -26.68 23.86 34.29
CA SER A 342 -27.92 24.43 34.86
C SER A 342 -28.30 23.75 36.18
N GLN A 343 -28.21 22.42 36.23
CA GLN A 343 -28.54 21.66 37.44
C GLN A 343 -27.52 21.89 38.57
N ILE A 344 -26.23 21.95 38.25
CA ILE A 344 -25.17 22.30 39.21
C ILE A 344 -25.39 23.71 39.75
N THR A 345 -25.77 24.68 38.90
CA THR A 345 -26.07 26.05 39.33
C THR A 345 -27.23 26.10 40.31
N SER A 346 -28.31 25.36 40.05
CA SER A 346 -29.46 25.27 40.97
C SER A 346 -29.09 24.57 42.28
N LEU A 347 -28.36 23.45 42.23
CA LEU A 347 -27.88 22.77 43.44
C LEU A 347 -26.91 23.66 44.23
N ALA A 348 -26.14 24.50 43.54
CA ALA A 348 -25.22 25.45 44.16
C ALA A 348 -25.92 26.59 44.91
N GLU A 349 -27.25 26.68 44.92
CA GLU A 349 -27.98 27.59 45.81
C GLU A 349 -28.03 27.04 47.24
N TYR A 350 -27.93 25.71 47.41
CA TYR A 350 -27.88 25.08 48.72
C TYR A 350 -26.51 25.23 49.38
N ASN A 351 -26.51 25.52 50.68
CA ASN A 351 -25.30 25.54 51.49
C ASN A 351 -25.15 24.21 52.21
N VAL A 352 -24.36 23.31 51.63
CA VAL A 352 -24.12 21.95 52.11
C VAL A 352 -22.63 21.76 52.41
N PRO A 353 -22.25 20.83 53.30
CA PRO A 353 -20.85 20.48 53.55
C PRO A 353 -20.14 20.09 52.25
N ASN A 354 -18.85 20.43 52.13
CA ASN A 354 -18.00 20.05 50.98
C ASN A 354 -18.47 20.53 49.60
N LYS A 355 -19.47 21.42 49.51
CA LYS A 355 -19.96 22.02 48.25
C LYS A 355 -18.83 22.55 47.36
N VAL A 356 -17.84 23.23 47.95
CA VAL A 356 -16.74 23.84 47.19
C VAL A 356 -15.89 22.78 46.48
N ILE A 357 -15.70 21.61 47.08
CA ILE A 357 -14.99 20.47 46.46
C ILE A 357 -15.77 19.98 45.23
N LYS A 358 -17.09 19.83 45.32
CA LYS A 358 -17.94 19.41 44.19
C LYS A 358 -17.94 20.41 43.04
N LEU A 359 -18.10 21.69 43.35
CA LEU A 359 -18.07 22.75 42.35
C LEU A 359 -16.69 22.86 41.69
N ALA A 360 -15.61 22.68 42.46
CA ALA A 360 -14.26 22.65 41.92
C ALA A 360 -14.04 21.47 40.95
N GLN A 361 -14.57 20.28 41.23
CA GLN A 361 -14.50 19.15 40.31
C GLN A 361 -15.19 19.46 38.97
N SER A 362 -16.39 20.04 39.00
CA SER A 362 -17.10 20.44 37.78
C SER A 362 -16.37 21.55 37.01
N ASP A 363 -15.93 22.61 37.69
CA ASP A 363 -15.15 23.69 37.08
C ASP A 363 -13.90 23.15 36.36
N HIS A 364 -13.25 22.15 36.95
CA HIS A 364 -12.06 21.51 36.40
C HIS A 364 -12.35 20.73 35.12
N VAL A 365 -13.44 19.97 35.09
CA VAL A 365 -13.89 19.23 33.90
C VAL A 365 -14.27 20.18 32.77
N LEU A 366 -15.02 21.24 33.10
CA LEU A 366 -15.37 22.29 32.13
C LEU A 366 -14.13 22.98 31.57
N TRP A 367 -13.14 23.26 32.41
CA TRP A 367 -11.88 23.86 31.97
C TRP A 367 -11.15 22.95 30.97
N LYS A 368 -11.10 21.64 31.24
CA LYS A 368 -10.55 20.63 30.33
C LYS A 368 -11.32 20.57 29.00
N LYS A 369 -12.65 20.65 29.06
CA LYS A 369 -13.51 20.71 27.86
C LYS A 369 -13.14 21.86 26.94
N ARG A 370 -12.86 23.04 27.49
CA ARG A 370 -12.46 24.21 26.70
C ARG A 370 -11.18 23.95 25.91
N LEU A 371 -10.19 23.28 26.50
CA LEU A 371 -8.98 22.86 25.78
C LEU A 371 -9.28 21.86 24.66
N ALA A 372 -10.17 20.89 24.90
CA ALA A 372 -10.60 19.95 23.88
C ALA A 372 -11.35 20.63 22.72
N ASN A 373 -12.25 21.58 23.03
CA ASN A 373 -12.95 22.39 22.04
C ASN A 373 -11.99 23.24 21.21
N MET A 374 -10.93 23.79 21.84
CA MET A 374 -9.89 24.52 21.13
C MET A 374 -9.17 23.63 20.13
N VAL A 375 -8.73 22.44 20.53
CA VAL A 375 -8.09 21.48 19.60
C VAL A 375 -9.02 21.13 18.44
N ALA A 376 -10.30 20.95 18.73
CA ALA A 376 -11.34 20.69 17.73
C ALA A 376 -11.67 21.91 16.85
N GLY A 377 -11.07 23.08 17.09
CA GLY A 377 -11.32 24.32 16.34
C GLY A 377 -12.68 24.98 16.65
N ARG A 378 -13.31 24.61 17.75
CA ARG A 378 -14.65 25.06 18.17
C ARG A 378 -14.64 26.21 19.15
N GLU A 379 -13.51 26.47 19.81
CA GLU A 379 -13.36 27.55 20.79
C GLU A 379 -11.99 28.21 20.67
N GLY A 380 -11.96 29.54 20.61
CA GLY A 380 -10.72 30.31 20.69
C GLY A 380 -10.40 30.63 22.15
N LEU A 381 -9.21 30.24 22.62
CA LEU A 381 -8.77 30.54 23.98
C LEU A 381 -7.62 31.55 23.99
N ASN A 382 -7.72 32.53 24.89
CA ASN A 382 -6.65 33.47 25.18
C ASN A 382 -5.89 32.99 26.43
N PRO A 383 -4.57 32.69 26.35
CA PRO A 383 -3.77 32.25 27.48
C PRO A 383 -3.83 33.20 28.69
N ASP A 384 -3.96 34.50 28.45
CA ASP A 384 -3.90 35.53 29.49
C ASP A 384 -5.26 35.72 30.21
N GLU A 385 -6.34 35.18 29.64
CA GLU A 385 -7.68 35.20 30.24
C GLU A 385 -8.02 33.91 31.00
N LEU A 386 -7.15 32.90 30.93
CA LEU A 386 -7.31 31.66 31.67
C LEU A 386 -6.89 31.84 33.12
N ALA A 387 -7.74 31.42 34.05
CA ALA A 387 -7.40 31.37 35.46
C ALA A 387 -6.18 30.45 35.69
N ASP A 388 -5.28 30.87 36.57
CA ASP A 388 -4.24 30.03 37.15
C ASP A 388 -4.77 29.23 38.36
N HIS A 389 -3.91 28.40 38.94
CA HIS A 389 -4.25 27.51 40.04
C HIS A 389 -4.59 28.21 41.37
N HIS A 390 -4.40 29.53 41.48
CA HIS A 390 -4.78 30.32 42.67
C HIS A 390 -6.01 31.22 42.41
N SER A 391 -6.24 31.62 41.17
CA SER A 391 -7.37 32.45 40.76
C SER A 391 -8.63 31.65 40.41
N CYS A 392 -8.51 30.33 40.24
CA CYS A 392 -9.65 29.42 40.08
C CYS A 392 -10.41 29.19 41.41
N ARG A 393 -11.61 28.60 41.35
CA ARG A 393 -12.44 28.35 42.56
C ARG A 393 -11.70 27.48 43.58
N LEU A 394 -11.02 26.43 43.13
CA LEU A 394 -10.27 25.52 43.98
C LEU A 394 -9.09 26.23 44.65
N GLY A 395 -8.34 27.01 43.87
CA GLY A 395 -7.25 27.89 44.32
C GLY A 395 -7.67 28.79 45.46
N LYS A 396 -8.68 29.63 45.17
CA LYS A 396 -9.26 30.56 46.15
C LYS A 396 -9.79 29.88 47.41
N TRP A 397 -10.18 28.61 47.33
CA TRP A 397 -10.68 27.86 48.46
C TRP A 397 -9.54 27.41 49.36
N TYR A 398 -8.56 26.64 48.86
CA TYR A 398 -7.49 26.13 49.72
C TYR A 398 -6.59 27.26 50.26
N ASP A 399 -6.45 28.39 49.54
CA ASP A 399 -5.74 29.58 50.03
C ASP A 399 -6.42 30.24 51.25
N LYS A 400 -7.72 29.98 51.44
CA LYS A 400 -8.54 30.54 52.55
C LYS A 400 -8.86 29.51 53.64
N VAL A 401 -8.40 28.27 53.51
CA VAL A 401 -8.64 27.24 54.53
C VAL A 401 -7.80 27.54 55.76
N GLU A 402 -8.48 27.77 56.90
CA GLU A 402 -7.83 27.96 58.21
C GLU A 402 -7.92 26.72 59.10
N ASP A 403 -8.70 25.71 58.70
CA ASP A 403 -8.90 24.47 59.47
C ASP A 403 -7.62 23.63 59.51
N LYS A 404 -7.02 23.52 60.70
CA LYS A 404 -5.79 22.76 60.95
C LYS A 404 -5.92 21.27 60.66
N ASN A 405 -7.13 20.70 60.74
CA ASN A 405 -7.35 19.28 60.42
C ASN A 405 -7.25 19.04 58.92
N LEU A 406 -7.84 19.93 58.13
CA LEU A 406 -7.78 19.88 56.67
C LEU A 406 -6.38 20.22 56.15
N LEU A 407 -5.73 21.25 56.71
CA LEU A 407 -4.36 21.64 56.35
C LEU A 407 -3.32 20.54 56.65
N ASN A 408 -3.56 19.68 57.64
CA ASN A 408 -2.68 18.56 57.97
C ASN A 408 -3.03 17.26 57.24
N ASN A 409 -4.15 17.22 56.49
CA ASN A 409 -4.53 16.03 55.73
C ASN A 409 -3.53 15.78 54.58
N PRO A 410 -2.93 14.58 54.47
CA PRO A 410 -2.00 14.24 53.40
C PRO A 410 -2.57 14.44 51.98
N LEU A 411 -3.85 14.11 51.77
CA LEU A 411 -4.53 14.26 50.48
C LEU A 411 -4.65 15.73 50.06
N PHE A 412 -4.91 16.62 51.02
CA PHE A 412 -5.00 18.06 50.77
C PHE A 412 -3.64 18.64 50.35
N LYS A 413 -2.54 18.16 50.94
CA LYS A 413 -1.17 18.57 50.55
C LYS A 413 -0.78 18.02 49.18
N GLU A 414 -1.16 16.77 48.88
CA GLU A 414 -0.87 16.11 47.61
C GLU A 414 -1.61 16.78 46.44
N LEU A 415 -2.82 17.29 46.66
CA LEU A 415 -3.68 17.93 45.65
C LEU A 415 -3.04 19.13 44.94
N ILE A 416 -2.21 19.91 45.63
CA ILE A 416 -1.67 21.18 45.13
C ILE A 416 -0.81 20.98 43.88
N GLY A 417 0.06 19.96 43.89
CA GLY A 417 0.99 19.70 42.79
C GLY A 417 0.29 19.36 41.46
N PRO A 418 -0.55 18.31 41.40
CA PRO A 418 -1.33 17.98 40.21
C PRO A 418 -2.23 19.13 39.74
N HIS A 419 -2.81 19.91 40.66
CA HIS A 419 -3.64 21.05 40.31
C HIS A 419 -2.84 22.18 39.62
N GLU A 420 -1.64 22.50 40.12
CA GLU A 420 -0.73 23.44 39.46
C GLU A 420 -0.37 22.97 38.04
N LEU A 421 -0.07 21.67 37.90
CA LEU A 421 0.29 21.08 36.60
C LEU A 421 -0.82 21.20 35.57
N VAL A 422 -2.08 21.01 35.96
CA VAL A 422 -3.23 21.21 35.04
C VAL A 422 -3.22 22.61 34.44
N HIS A 423 -3.18 23.65 35.29
CA HIS A 423 -3.24 25.03 34.82
C HIS A 423 -1.99 25.40 34.01
N LYS A 424 -0.80 25.01 34.48
CA LYS A 424 0.46 25.28 33.80
C LYS A 424 0.49 24.68 32.39
N HIS A 425 0.19 23.39 32.28
CA HIS A 425 0.23 22.69 31.00
C HIS A 425 -0.92 23.11 30.07
N GLY A 426 -2.12 23.41 30.59
CA GLY A 426 -3.20 23.83 29.72
C GLY A 426 -3.02 25.25 29.18
N ILE A 427 -2.51 26.21 29.98
CA ILE A 427 -2.14 27.54 29.47
C ILE A 427 -1.03 27.41 28.41
N GLN A 428 -0.05 26.54 28.64
CA GLN A 428 1.02 26.28 27.68
C GLN A 428 0.50 25.62 26.39
N ALA A 429 -0.48 24.71 26.48
CA ALA A 429 -1.14 24.11 25.33
C ALA A 429 -1.84 25.17 24.47
N VAL A 430 -2.57 26.12 25.08
CA VAL A 430 -3.20 27.22 24.35
C VAL A 430 -2.18 28.08 23.62
N ARG A 431 -1.03 28.38 24.25
CA ARG A 431 0.06 29.12 23.61
C ARG A 431 0.59 28.39 22.37
N TYR A 432 0.89 27.10 22.48
CA TYR A 432 1.35 26.31 21.34
C TYR A 432 0.30 26.21 20.23
N TYR A 433 -0.98 26.06 20.59
CA TYR A 433 -2.06 26.00 19.62
C TYR A 433 -2.19 27.33 18.85
N ASN A 434 -2.16 28.47 19.54
CA ASN A 434 -2.21 29.80 18.92
C ASN A 434 -0.99 30.10 18.03
N ASP A 435 0.18 29.53 18.38
CA ASP A 435 1.41 29.56 17.57
C ASP A 435 1.39 28.57 16.39
N LYS A 436 0.29 27.84 16.14
CA LYS A 436 0.15 26.78 15.12
C LYS A 436 1.11 25.59 15.30
N LYS A 437 1.56 25.34 16.54
CA LYS A 437 2.40 24.22 16.95
C LYS A 437 1.53 23.10 17.51
N PHE A 438 0.73 22.47 16.64
CA PHE A 438 -0.35 21.56 17.04
C PHE A 438 0.16 20.30 17.78
N ASP A 439 1.26 19.70 17.33
CA ASP A 439 1.82 18.50 17.98
C ASP A 439 2.28 18.79 19.42
N GLN A 440 2.95 19.93 19.62
CA GLN A 440 3.33 20.36 20.97
C GLN A 440 2.12 20.71 21.83
N ALA A 441 1.08 21.32 21.26
CA ALA A 441 -0.15 21.62 21.99
C ALA A 441 -0.85 20.34 22.48
N LEU A 442 -0.94 19.32 21.62
CA LEU A 442 -1.52 18.01 21.97
C LEU A 442 -0.71 17.31 23.07
N ALA A 443 0.62 17.33 23.00
CA ALA A 443 1.47 16.75 24.03
C ALA A 443 1.31 17.44 25.40
N GLU A 444 1.06 18.76 25.43
CA GLU A 444 0.75 19.47 26.67
C GLU A 444 -0.64 19.12 27.20
N ILE A 445 -1.65 18.93 26.33
CA ILE A 445 -3.00 18.51 26.74
C ILE A 445 -3.00 17.11 27.33
N GLU A 446 -2.17 16.20 26.83
CA GLU A 446 -2.00 14.87 27.44
C GLU A 446 -1.47 14.96 28.88
N LYS A 447 -0.54 15.88 29.15
CA LYS A 447 -0.06 16.14 30.52
C LYS A 447 -1.16 16.71 31.41
N VAL A 448 -2.00 17.59 30.87
CA VAL A 448 -3.20 18.10 31.56
C VAL A 448 -4.13 16.95 31.93
N GLU A 449 -4.39 16.03 31.00
CA GLU A 449 -5.27 14.87 31.22
C GLU A 449 -4.77 14.00 32.37
N ASN A 450 -3.47 13.69 32.39
CA ASN A 450 -2.87 12.89 33.44
C ASN A 450 -2.95 13.58 34.82
N ALA A 451 -2.57 14.85 34.89
CA ALA A 451 -2.65 15.62 36.13
C ALA A 451 -4.10 15.82 36.61
N SER A 452 -5.05 15.97 35.69
CA SER A 452 -6.47 16.15 35.98
C SER A 452 -7.09 14.91 36.62
N LYS A 453 -6.69 13.70 36.19
CA LYS A 453 -7.11 12.44 36.83
C LYS A 453 -6.70 12.39 38.30
N ASP A 454 -5.48 12.82 38.60
CA ASP A 454 -4.99 12.90 39.99
C ASP A 454 -5.78 13.94 40.81
N VAL A 455 -6.04 15.13 40.25
CA VAL A 455 -6.87 16.16 40.91
C VAL A 455 -8.26 15.63 41.24
N LEU A 456 -8.95 15.02 40.27
CA LEU A 456 -10.31 14.51 40.46
C LEU A 456 -10.35 13.36 41.47
N ARG A 457 -9.37 12.45 41.43
CA ARG A 457 -9.20 11.36 42.40
C ARG A 457 -9.00 11.90 43.81
N LEU A 458 -8.04 12.83 43.99
CA LEU A 458 -7.70 13.40 45.30
C LEU A 458 -8.88 14.20 45.89
N LEU A 459 -9.61 14.96 45.07
CA LEU A 459 -10.82 15.66 45.52
C LEU A 459 -11.94 14.69 45.95
N ALA A 460 -12.12 13.59 45.22
CA ALA A 460 -13.12 12.57 45.55
C ALA A 460 -12.76 11.78 46.83
N GLU A 461 -11.47 11.53 47.07
CA GLU A 461 -10.97 10.91 48.30
C GLU A 461 -11.05 11.85 49.49
N LEU A 462 -10.70 13.13 49.30
CA LEU A 462 -10.79 14.17 50.34
C LEU A 462 -12.22 14.34 50.84
N GLU A 463 -13.20 14.37 49.93
CA GLU A 463 -14.62 14.45 50.27
C GLU A 463 -15.09 13.29 51.17
N LYS A 464 -14.59 12.06 50.94
CA LYS A 464 -14.96 10.89 51.74
C LYS A 464 -14.43 10.97 53.17
N GLN A 465 -13.32 11.69 53.38
CA GLN A 465 -12.68 11.85 54.70
C GLN A 465 -13.22 13.04 55.48
N THR A 466 -13.89 13.99 54.82
CA THR A 466 -14.48 15.19 55.42
C THR A 466 -16.01 15.08 55.58
N ARG A 467 -16.54 13.86 55.65
CA ARG A 467 -17.97 13.55 55.85
C ARG A 467 -18.34 13.35 57.30
#